data_AF-A0AAE4TRI2-F1
#
_entry.id   AF-A0AAE4TRI2-F1
#
_cell.length_a   1.000
_cell.length_b   1.000
_cell.length_c   1.000
_cell.angle_alpha   90.00
_cell.angle_beta   90.00
_cell.angle_gamma   90.00
#
_symmetry.space_group_name_H-M   'P 1'
#
loop_
_entity.id
_entity.type
_entity.pdbx_description
1 polymer ?
#
loop_
_entity_poly.entity_id
_entity_poly.type
_entity_poly.pdbx_seq_one_letter_code
_entity_poly.pdbx_strand_id
1 'polypeptide(L)'
;MKGILDGKFISPLETNFFMEEVKEKREFGLIIDTLSKYRQNFSANQLEVVVSYKFDQLNYASELAHIKVVTLETKDRTVSVSYIQVITTDQVSEVFNGKVVTDMDEYKGFIAQDGQVQLSFSKLYESELDYQISLDVPNNPEYEAGKITIEKALDWIDGKFCLDNEAAGKLYRHCGPGCGDNMSLGGGTPINSIDSCCRAHDRCWINFGNGDKCCDKTLASCIDPYQNQDYWSWLQINSYFQPRGWLC
;
A
#
# COMPACT_ATOMS: atom_id res chain seq x y z
N MET A 1 -5.71 6.44 -12.76
CA MET A 1 -4.66 5.92 -11.87
C MET A 1 -3.27 5.94 -12.49
N LYS A 2 -2.48 6.99 -12.22
CA LYS A 2 -1.11 7.12 -12.74
C LYS A 2 -0.13 6.40 -11.82
N GLY A 3 0.23 5.15 -12.16
CA GLY A 3 1.26 4.35 -11.47
C GLY A 3 0.99 2.84 -11.51
N ILE A 4 -0.30 2.44 -11.59
CA ILE A 4 -0.71 1.08 -11.97
C ILE A 4 -0.72 0.98 -13.50
N LEU A 5 0.24 0.24 -14.09
CA LEU A 5 0.42 0.15 -15.54
C LEU A 5 -0.70 -0.64 -16.23
N ASP A 6 -1.04 -1.80 -15.67
CA ASP A 6 -2.16 -2.65 -16.05
C ASP A 6 -2.43 -3.63 -14.89
N GLY A 7 -3.64 -4.16 -14.81
CA GLY A 7 -4.01 -5.07 -13.74
C GLY A 7 -5.44 -5.58 -13.85
N LYS A 8 -5.79 -6.49 -12.95
CA LYS A 8 -7.14 -7.03 -12.85
C LYS A 8 -7.49 -7.51 -11.46
N PHE A 9 -8.79 -7.47 -11.16
CA PHE A 9 -9.32 -8.17 -10.01
C PHE A 9 -9.13 -9.67 -10.16
N ILE A 10 -8.70 -10.30 -9.08
CA ILE A 10 -8.52 -11.75 -9.01
C ILE A 10 -9.91 -12.38 -8.88
N SER A 11 -10.18 -13.43 -9.65
CA SER A 11 -11.49 -14.10 -9.60
C SER A 11 -11.78 -14.65 -8.20
N PRO A 12 -13.06 -14.86 -7.80
CA PRO A 12 -13.38 -15.44 -6.50
C PRO A 12 -12.73 -16.82 -6.26
N LEU A 13 -12.67 -17.66 -7.29
CA LEU A 13 -12.03 -18.97 -7.20
C LEU A 13 -10.52 -18.85 -6.99
N GLU A 14 -9.84 -18.01 -7.77
CA GLU A 14 -8.40 -17.75 -7.63
C GLU A 14 -8.09 -17.07 -6.28
N THR A 15 -8.98 -16.21 -5.80
CA THR A 15 -8.86 -15.57 -4.48
C THR A 15 -8.91 -16.60 -3.36
N ASN A 16 -9.74 -17.63 -3.45
CA ASN A 16 -9.80 -18.68 -2.42
C ASN A 16 -8.46 -19.43 -2.32
N PHE A 17 -7.88 -19.85 -3.45
CA PHE A 17 -6.56 -20.51 -3.46
C PHE A 17 -5.47 -19.57 -2.94
N PHE A 18 -5.48 -18.31 -3.37
CA PHE A 18 -4.53 -17.33 -2.86
C PHE A 18 -4.66 -17.12 -1.36
N MET A 19 -5.89 -17.13 -0.82
CA MET A 19 -6.13 -17.03 0.62
C MET A 19 -5.70 -18.26 1.41
N GLU A 20 -5.71 -19.46 0.82
CA GLU A 20 -5.12 -20.65 1.45
C GLU A 20 -3.61 -20.45 1.64
N GLU A 21 -2.89 -20.02 0.60
CA GLU A 21 -1.47 -19.70 0.67
C GLU A 21 -1.16 -18.62 1.72
N VAL A 22 -1.97 -17.55 1.75
CA VAL A 22 -1.79 -16.43 2.69
C VAL A 22 -1.97 -16.88 4.14
N LYS A 23 -2.96 -17.74 4.42
CA LYS A 23 -3.26 -18.23 5.77
C LYS A 23 -2.20 -19.18 6.32
N GLU A 24 -1.45 -19.87 5.45
CA GLU A 24 -0.34 -20.74 5.84
C GLU A 24 0.92 -19.97 6.27
N LYS A 25 1.02 -18.66 5.94
CA LYS A 25 2.17 -17.85 6.31
C LYS A 25 2.21 -17.58 7.81
N ARG A 26 3.41 -17.69 8.39
CA ARG A 26 3.65 -17.42 9.81
C ARG A 26 3.22 -16.01 10.20
N GLU A 27 3.51 -15.03 9.35
CA GLU A 27 3.21 -13.62 9.54
C GLU A 27 1.70 -13.36 9.62
N PHE A 28 0.87 -14.15 8.91
CA PHE A 28 -0.58 -14.08 9.05
C PHE A 28 -1.01 -14.47 10.47
N GLY A 29 -0.50 -15.58 11.01
CA GLY A 29 -0.77 -15.95 12.41
C GLY A 29 -0.33 -14.86 13.39
N LEU A 30 0.89 -14.34 13.21
CA LEU A 30 1.45 -13.29 14.08
C LEU A 30 0.64 -11.99 14.05
N ILE A 31 0.15 -11.55 12.88
CA ILE A 31 -0.65 -10.33 12.79
C ILE A 31 -2.02 -10.54 13.43
N ILE A 32 -2.68 -11.68 13.22
CA ILE A 32 -3.95 -12.02 13.87
C ILE A 32 -3.80 -12.06 15.40
N ASP A 33 -2.77 -12.72 15.90
CA ASP A 33 -2.47 -12.79 17.34
C ASP A 33 -2.16 -11.41 17.93
N THR A 34 -1.58 -10.50 17.14
CA THR A 34 -1.31 -9.13 17.60
C THR A 34 -2.59 -8.32 17.67
N LEU A 35 -3.42 -8.35 16.63
CA LEU A 35 -4.67 -7.58 16.56
C LEU A 35 -5.68 -8.03 17.62
N SER A 36 -5.75 -9.33 17.92
CA SER A 36 -6.65 -9.89 18.94
C SER A 36 -6.33 -9.43 20.38
N LYS A 37 -5.12 -8.94 20.65
CA LYS A 37 -4.76 -8.33 21.94
C LYS A 37 -5.41 -6.97 22.17
N TYR A 38 -5.84 -6.31 21.09
CA TYR A 38 -6.31 -4.92 21.12
C TYR A 38 -7.82 -4.78 20.92
N ARG A 39 -8.49 -5.82 20.42
CA ARG A 39 -9.93 -5.85 20.16
C ARG A 39 -10.53 -7.13 20.74
N GLN A 40 -11.31 -7.01 21.80
CA GLN A 40 -11.98 -8.17 22.39
C GLN A 40 -12.91 -8.85 21.38
N ASN A 41 -12.94 -10.18 21.40
CA ASN A 41 -13.74 -11.04 20.51
C ASN A 41 -13.38 -10.95 19.02
N PHE A 42 -12.27 -10.30 18.65
CA PHE A 42 -11.75 -10.40 17.29
C PHE A 42 -11.14 -11.79 17.04
N SER A 43 -11.46 -12.39 15.90
CA SER A 43 -10.76 -13.55 15.36
C SER A 43 -10.75 -13.55 13.83
N ALA A 44 -9.82 -14.31 13.24
CA ALA A 44 -9.61 -14.31 11.79
C ALA A 44 -10.84 -14.75 10.96
N ASN A 45 -11.83 -15.43 11.55
CA ASN A 45 -13.03 -15.86 10.82
C ASN A 45 -14.03 -14.71 10.53
N GLN A 46 -13.86 -13.56 11.17
CA GLN A 46 -14.69 -12.37 10.95
C GLN A 46 -14.20 -11.52 9.77
N LEU A 47 -13.01 -11.83 9.24
CA LEU A 47 -12.38 -11.13 8.13
C LEU A 47 -13.00 -11.56 6.80
N GLU A 48 -13.45 -10.57 6.02
CA GLU A 48 -13.99 -10.75 4.66
C GLU A 48 -13.08 -10.07 3.64
N VAL A 49 -12.89 -10.70 2.48
CA VAL A 49 -12.10 -10.10 1.39
C VAL A 49 -12.84 -8.89 0.84
N VAL A 50 -12.22 -7.71 0.96
CA VAL A 50 -12.71 -6.45 0.38
C VAL A 50 -11.94 -6.06 -0.89
N VAL A 51 -10.69 -6.50 -1.02
CA VAL A 51 -9.88 -6.32 -2.24
C VAL A 51 -9.10 -7.61 -2.51
N SER A 52 -9.10 -8.04 -3.76
CA SER A 52 -8.22 -9.09 -4.27
C SER A 52 -7.80 -8.72 -5.69
N TYR A 53 -6.57 -8.28 -5.87
CA TYR A 53 -6.14 -7.58 -7.08
C TYR A 53 -4.69 -7.89 -7.42
N LYS A 54 -4.37 -7.89 -8.71
CA LYS A 54 -3.00 -8.06 -9.21
C LYS A 54 -2.71 -7.08 -10.33
N PHE A 55 -1.51 -6.53 -10.34
CA PHE A 55 -1.14 -5.47 -11.28
C PHE A 55 0.36 -5.33 -11.46
N ASP A 56 0.74 -4.61 -12.51
CA ASP A 56 2.11 -4.25 -12.82
C ASP A 56 2.36 -2.77 -12.46
N GLN A 57 3.52 -2.49 -11.86
CA GLN A 57 4.05 -1.14 -11.69
C GLN A 57 5.58 -1.14 -11.86
N LEU A 58 6.18 0.04 -11.96
CA LEU A 58 7.65 0.16 -11.87
C LEU A 58 8.10 0.20 -10.42
N ASN A 59 9.22 -0.45 -10.11
CA ASN A 59 9.90 -0.36 -8.81
C ASN A 59 10.89 0.83 -8.76
N TYR A 60 11.63 0.97 -7.66
CA TYR A 60 12.66 2.01 -7.52
C TYR A 60 13.79 1.94 -8.56
N ALA A 61 14.17 0.74 -8.99
CA ALA A 61 15.16 0.53 -10.04
C ALA A 61 14.62 0.75 -11.46
N SER A 62 13.36 1.22 -11.59
CA SER A 62 12.65 1.34 -12.87
C SER A 62 12.46 0.01 -13.60
N GLU A 63 12.41 -1.08 -12.84
CA GLU A 63 12.11 -2.42 -13.32
C GLU A 63 10.64 -2.75 -13.10
N LEU A 64 10.11 -3.68 -13.88
CA LEU A 64 8.74 -4.14 -13.73
C LEU A 64 8.60 -4.99 -12.46
N ALA A 65 7.62 -4.64 -11.63
CA ALA A 65 7.21 -5.41 -10.47
C ALA A 65 5.75 -5.86 -10.64
N HIS A 66 5.48 -7.12 -10.31
CA HIS A 66 4.15 -7.71 -10.27
C HIS A 66 3.67 -7.73 -8.82
N ILE A 67 2.57 -7.04 -8.57
CA ILE A 67 2.00 -6.94 -7.23
C ILE A 67 0.78 -7.84 -7.18
N LYS A 68 0.70 -8.66 -6.13
CA LYS A 68 -0.53 -9.33 -5.71
C LYS A 68 -0.92 -8.78 -4.34
N VAL A 69 -2.17 -8.39 -4.19
CA VAL A 69 -2.70 -7.89 -2.92
C VAL A 69 -4.00 -8.59 -2.58
N VAL A 70 -4.18 -8.87 -1.29
CA VAL A 70 -5.50 -9.15 -0.72
C VAL A 70 -5.67 -8.33 0.55
N THR A 71 -6.79 -7.62 0.65
CA THR A 71 -7.18 -6.88 1.86
C THR A 71 -8.46 -7.47 2.41
N LEU A 72 -8.42 -7.73 3.71
CA LEU A 72 -9.50 -8.30 4.49
C LEU A 72 -9.98 -7.27 5.51
N GLU A 73 -11.28 -7.17 5.73
CA GLU A 73 -11.85 -6.31 6.78
C GLU A 73 -12.93 -7.04 7.56
N THR A 74 -13.13 -6.66 8.82
CA THR A 74 -14.33 -7.04 9.55
C THR A 74 -15.53 -6.23 9.04
N LYS A 75 -16.74 -6.79 9.16
CA LYS A 75 -17.98 -6.08 8.74
C LYS A 75 -18.19 -4.75 9.44
N ASP A 76 -17.78 -4.66 10.69
CA ASP A 76 -17.85 -3.44 11.50
C ASP A 76 -16.68 -2.48 11.24
N ARG A 77 -15.76 -2.82 10.32
CA ARG A 77 -14.60 -2.03 9.89
C ARG A 77 -13.70 -1.61 11.04
N THR A 78 -13.57 -2.46 12.04
CA THR A 78 -12.68 -2.20 13.19
C THR A 78 -11.35 -2.92 13.09
N VAL A 79 -11.24 -3.92 12.19
CA VAL A 79 -9.97 -4.57 11.87
C VAL A 79 -9.82 -4.69 10.36
N SER A 80 -8.61 -4.38 9.87
CA SER A 80 -8.20 -4.56 8.47
C SER A 80 -6.86 -5.29 8.42
N VAL A 81 -6.71 -6.23 7.49
CA VAL A 81 -5.46 -6.96 7.25
C VAL A 81 -5.19 -6.99 5.74
N SER A 82 -4.10 -6.36 5.33
CA SER A 82 -3.63 -6.38 3.94
C SER A 82 -2.38 -7.21 3.81
N TYR A 83 -2.39 -8.19 2.90
CA TYR A 83 -1.21 -8.91 2.46
C TYR A 83 -0.77 -8.35 1.10
N ILE A 84 0.47 -7.90 1.00
CA ILE A 84 1.07 -7.37 -0.23
C ILE A 84 2.27 -8.25 -0.59
N GLN A 85 2.25 -8.79 -1.80
CA GLN A 85 3.34 -9.53 -2.41
C GLN A 85 3.86 -8.73 -3.60
N VAL A 86 5.15 -8.40 -3.58
CA VAL A 86 5.85 -7.69 -4.66
C VAL A 86 6.85 -8.66 -5.28
N ILE A 87 6.63 -9.00 -6.54
CA ILE A 87 7.43 -9.97 -7.29
C ILE A 87 8.22 -9.20 -8.35
N THR A 88 9.54 -9.36 -8.34
CA THR A 88 10.44 -8.84 -9.36
C THR A 88 11.22 -10.01 -9.98
N THR A 89 12.09 -9.75 -10.96
CA THR A 89 12.93 -10.80 -11.54
C THR A 89 13.85 -11.47 -10.51
N ASP A 90 14.34 -10.70 -9.53
CA ASP A 90 15.39 -11.18 -8.61
C ASP A 90 14.87 -11.54 -7.21
N GLN A 91 13.72 -11.01 -6.81
CA GLN A 91 13.23 -11.15 -5.44
C GLN A 91 11.70 -11.15 -5.35
N VAL A 92 11.22 -11.84 -4.31
CA VAL A 92 9.84 -11.76 -3.82
C VAL A 92 9.88 -11.11 -2.44
N SER A 93 9.19 -9.99 -2.28
CA SER A 93 8.98 -9.33 -0.99
C SER A 93 7.52 -9.52 -0.57
N GLU A 94 7.31 -9.88 0.69
CA GLU A 94 5.99 -10.18 1.25
C GLU A 94 5.81 -9.44 2.56
N VAL A 95 4.65 -8.83 2.75
CA VAL A 95 4.38 -8.07 3.97
C VAL A 95 2.90 -8.09 4.34
N PHE A 96 2.64 -8.18 5.63
CA PHE A 96 1.31 -8.05 6.21
C PHE A 96 1.19 -6.71 6.93
N ASN A 97 0.16 -5.94 6.60
CA ASN A 97 -0.20 -4.71 7.30
C ASN A 97 -1.53 -4.97 8.04
N GLY A 98 -1.50 -4.96 9.36
CA GLY A 98 -2.67 -5.14 10.22
C GLY A 98 -3.06 -3.82 10.87
N LYS A 99 -4.35 -3.53 10.92
CA LYS A 99 -4.90 -2.29 11.49
C LYS A 99 -6.05 -2.64 12.42
N VAL A 100 -6.16 -1.94 13.55
CA VAL A 100 -7.19 -2.18 14.55
C VAL A 100 -7.64 -0.88 15.20
N VAL A 101 -8.95 -0.70 15.32
CA VAL A 101 -9.58 0.23 16.27
C VAL A 101 -9.77 -0.52 17.58
N THR A 102 -8.95 -0.17 18.56
CA THR A 102 -8.95 -0.80 19.88
C THR A 102 -10.27 -0.60 20.61
N ASP A 103 -10.49 -1.35 21.70
CA ASP A 103 -11.65 -1.16 22.58
C ASP A 103 -11.66 0.22 23.31
N MET A 104 -10.56 0.98 23.21
CA MET A 104 -10.40 2.32 23.80
C MET A 104 -10.36 3.44 22.75
N ASP A 105 -10.88 3.18 21.54
CA ASP A 105 -10.92 4.14 20.41
C ASP A 105 -9.53 4.65 19.95
N GLU A 106 -8.45 3.94 20.28
CA GLU A 106 -7.17 4.13 19.61
C GLU A 106 -7.16 3.38 18.27
N TYR A 107 -6.51 3.97 17.27
CA TYR A 107 -6.24 3.36 15.97
C TYR A 107 -4.76 3.00 15.87
N LYS A 108 -4.47 1.71 15.73
CA LYS A 108 -3.12 1.17 15.67
C LYS A 108 -2.87 0.42 14.36
N GLY A 109 -1.67 0.58 13.82
CA GLY A 109 -1.16 -0.18 12.70
C GLY A 109 0.02 -1.02 13.10
N PHE A 110 0.11 -2.21 12.52
CA PHE A 110 1.15 -3.18 12.75
C PHE A 110 1.64 -3.72 11.40
N ILE A 111 2.93 -3.98 11.31
CA ILE A 111 3.50 -4.64 10.14
C ILE A 111 4.13 -5.96 10.58
N ALA A 112 3.79 -7.05 9.89
CA ALA A 112 4.42 -8.35 10.08
C ALA A 112 5.21 -8.77 8.84
N GLN A 113 6.50 -9.03 9.06
CA GLN A 113 7.47 -9.47 8.07
C GLN A 113 8.65 -10.14 8.78
N ASP A 114 9.31 -11.10 8.13
CA ASP A 114 10.48 -11.84 8.63
C ASP A 114 10.26 -12.43 10.04
N GLY A 115 9.05 -12.97 10.28
CA GLY A 115 8.66 -13.56 11.55
C GLY A 115 8.55 -12.59 12.75
N GLN A 116 8.56 -11.27 12.50
CA GLN A 116 8.41 -10.23 13.51
C GLN A 116 7.16 -9.39 13.28
N VAL A 117 6.64 -8.76 14.33
CA VAL A 117 5.57 -7.76 14.26
C VAL A 117 6.04 -6.46 14.88
N GLN A 118 5.87 -5.36 14.18
CA GLN A 118 6.27 -4.03 14.64
C GLN A 118 5.07 -3.09 14.64
N LEU A 119 4.97 -2.23 15.66
CA LEU A 119 4.00 -1.14 15.69
C LEU A 119 4.41 -0.09 14.64
N SER A 120 3.56 0.14 13.65
CA SER A 120 3.74 1.12 12.58
C SER A 120 3.28 2.51 13.03
N PHE A 121 2.10 2.58 13.63
CA PHE A 121 1.55 3.83 14.16
C PHE A 121 0.58 3.57 15.32
N SER A 122 0.34 4.61 16.11
CA SER A 122 -0.73 4.66 17.12
C SER A 122 -1.25 6.09 17.20
N LYS A 123 -2.56 6.29 16.97
CA LYS A 123 -3.23 7.59 17.12
C LYS A 123 -4.65 7.40 17.65
N LEU A 124 -5.36 8.49 17.93
CA LEU A 124 -6.80 8.44 18.19
C LEU A 124 -7.54 8.08 16.90
N TYR A 125 -8.58 7.27 16.98
CA TYR A 125 -9.44 6.96 15.85
C TYR A 125 -10.33 8.17 15.52
N GLU A 126 -10.33 8.60 14.25
CA GLU A 126 -11.11 9.75 13.80
C GLU A 126 -12.11 9.42 12.69
N SER A 127 -11.97 8.25 12.03
CA SER A 127 -12.83 7.64 10.97
C SER A 127 -12.02 6.95 9.87
N GLU A 128 -10.75 6.63 10.12
CA GLU A 128 -9.81 6.18 9.09
C GLU A 128 -10.22 4.90 8.37
N LEU A 129 -11.04 4.05 8.99
CA LEU A 129 -11.55 2.82 8.39
C LEU A 129 -12.98 2.97 7.82
N ASP A 130 -13.62 4.13 7.99
CA ASP A 130 -15.00 4.35 7.52
C ASP A 130 -15.08 4.52 5.99
N TYR A 131 -13.99 4.94 5.35
CA TYR A 131 -13.93 5.12 3.91
C TYR A 131 -14.07 3.80 3.16
N GLN A 132 -14.92 3.78 2.14
CA GLN A 132 -15.03 2.65 1.23
C GLN A 132 -13.89 2.67 0.23
N ILE A 133 -13.27 1.51 0.01
CA ILE A 133 -12.28 1.35 -1.05
C ILE A 133 -12.99 1.48 -2.40
N SER A 134 -12.60 2.48 -3.18
CA SER A 134 -13.05 2.61 -4.57
C SER A 134 -12.58 1.40 -5.37
N LEU A 135 -13.39 0.89 -6.30
CA LEU A 135 -12.98 -0.16 -7.24
C LEU A 135 -12.65 0.39 -8.63
N ASP A 136 -12.53 1.72 -8.75
CA ASP A 136 -12.16 2.41 -9.98
C ASP A 136 -10.64 2.36 -10.18
N VAL A 137 -10.19 1.27 -10.78
CA VAL A 137 -8.80 0.98 -11.13
C VAL A 137 -8.73 0.29 -12.48
N PRO A 138 -7.57 0.28 -13.16
CA PRO A 138 -7.37 -0.55 -14.33
C PRO A 138 -7.88 -1.98 -14.08
N ASN A 139 -8.78 -2.46 -14.94
CA ASN A 139 -9.34 -3.80 -14.80
C ASN A 139 -9.43 -4.45 -16.17
N ASN A 140 -8.31 -4.94 -16.64
CA ASN A 140 -8.16 -5.60 -17.93
C ASN A 140 -8.33 -7.12 -17.74
N PRO A 141 -9.42 -7.75 -18.23
CA PRO A 141 -9.61 -9.20 -18.08
C PRO A 141 -8.47 -10.04 -18.67
N GLU A 142 -7.83 -9.53 -19.73
CA GLU A 142 -6.73 -10.15 -20.45
C GLU A 142 -5.35 -9.86 -19.84
N TYR A 143 -5.31 -9.16 -18.69
CA TYR A 143 -4.06 -8.88 -17.99
C TYR A 143 -3.34 -10.19 -17.64
N GLU A 144 -2.07 -10.23 -18.01
CA GLU A 144 -1.09 -11.23 -17.59
C GLU A 144 0.17 -10.49 -17.15
N ALA A 145 0.68 -10.87 -15.98
CA ALA A 145 1.86 -10.27 -15.38
C ALA A 145 3.05 -10.30 -16.36
N GLY A 146 3.70 -9.15 -16.57
CA GLY A 146 4.91 -9.08 -17.39
C GLY A 146 4.69 -8.91 -18.88
N LYS A 147 3.43 -8.81 -19.34
CA LYS A 147 3.15 -8.50 -20.76
C LYS A 147 3.51 -7.06 -21.14
N ILE A 148 3.50 -6.12 -20.19
CA ILE A 148 3.96 -4.76 -20.43
C ILE A 148 5.48 -4.76 -20.48
N THR A 149 6.06 -4.19 -21.53
CA THR A 149 7.49 -3.93 -21.63
C THR A 149 7.87 -2.67 -20.85
N ILE A 150 9.06 -2.63 -20.25
CA ILE A 150 9.60 -1.44 -19.55
C ILE A 150 9.58 -0.20 -20.46
N GLU A 151 9.91 -0.34 -21.74
CA GLU A 151 9.89 0.77 -22.72
C GLU A 151 8.50 1.42 -22.80
N LYS A 152 7.44 0.62 -22.91
CA LYS A 152 6.05 1.10 -22.88
C LYS A 152 5.66 1.68 -21.52
N ALA A 153 6.14 1.09 -20.42
CA ALA A 153 5.87 1.59 -19.08
C ALA A 153 6.47 2.99 -18.86
N LEU A 154 7.72 3.18 -19.31
CA LEU A 154 8.41 4.47 -19.23
C LEU A 154 7.81 5.52 -20.18
N ASP A 155 7.45 5.12 -21.40
CA ASP A 155 6.75 5.98 -22.36
C ASP A 155 5.39 6.45 -21.82
N TRP A 156 4.65 5.56 -21.14
CA TRP A 156 3.34 5.87 -20.59
C TRP A 156 3.36 7.00 -19.55
N ILE A 157 4.48 7.19 -18.85
CA ILE A 157 4.62 8.18 -17.77
C ILE A 157 5.70 9.24 -18.02
N ASP A 158 6.39 9.25 -19.16
CA ASP A 158 7.53 10.14 -19.45
C ASP A 158 8.58 10.19 -18.32
N GLY A 159 8.71 9.08 -17.57
CA GLY A 159 9.48 8.99 -16.32
C GLY A 159 9.05 9.96 -15.20
N LYS A 160 7.96 10.72 -15.36
CA LYS A 160 7.46 11.72 -14.41
C LYS A 160 5.94 11.72 -14.33
N PHE A 161 5.42 11.49 -13.14
CA PHE A 161 3.99 11.58 -12.88
C PHE A 161 3.76 11.90 -11.40
N CYS A 162 2.63 12.56 -11.13
CA CYS A 162 2.06 12.55 -9.79
C CYS A 162 0.93 11.53 -9.73
N LEU A 163 0.77 10.86 -8.59
CA LEU A 163 -0.40 10.04 -8.32
C LEU A 163 -1.68 10.87 -8.44
N ASP A 164 -2.80 10.22 -8.72
CA ASP A 164 -4.13 10.81 -8.80
C ASP A 164 -5.03 10.30 -7.67
N ASN A 165 -5.88 11.18 -7.14
CA ASN A 165 -6.97 10.84 -6.25
C ASN A 165 -8.29 11.10 -6.98
N GLU A 166 -8.75 10.10 -7.71
CA GLU A 166 -9.96 10.18 -8.54
C GLU A 166 -11.20 10.48 -7.70
N ALA A 167 -11.33 9.89 -6.51
CA ALA A 167 -12.43 10.13 -5.58
C ALA A 167 -12.52 11.60 -5.14
N ALA A 168 -11.38 12.28 -5.01
CA ALA A 168 -11.31 13.71 -4.68
C ALA A 168 -11.27 14.63 -5.92
N GLY A 169 -11.21 14.08 -7.14
CA GLY A 169 -11.05 14.83 -8.38
C GLY A 169 -9.77 15.68 -8.43
N LYS A 170 -8.69 15.24 -7.76
CA LYS A 170 -7.44 16.00 -7.61
C LYS A 170 -6.21 15.14 -7.90
N LEU A 171 -5.16 15.78 -8.40
CA LEU A 171 -3.83 15.19 -8.55
C LEU A 171 -3.01 15.44 -7.27
N TYR A 172 -2.26 14.44 -6.81
CA TYR A 172 -1.23 14.62 -5.79
C TYR A 172 -0.20 15.64 -6.25
N ARG A 173 0.41 16.34 -5.30
CA ARG A 173 1.39 17.40 -5.59
C ARG A 173 2.80 17.01 -5.20
N HIS A 174 2.95 16.01 -4.33
CA HIS A 174 4.23 15.58 -3.79
C HIS A 174 4.43 14.07 -3.94
N CYS A 175 3.38 13.29 -4.19
CA CYS A 175 3.52 11.85 -4.45
C CYS A 175 3.78 11.55 -5.92
N GLY A 176 5.03 11.23 -6.27
CA GLY A 176 5.42 10.65 -7.55
C GLY A 176 6.67 11.30 -8.18
N PRO A 177 7.31 10.63 -9.15
CA PRO A 177 8.49 11.17 -9.81
C PRO A 177 8.22 12.51 -10.49
N GLY A 178 8.99 13.55 -10.15
CA GLY A 178 8.80 14.89 -10.69
C GLY A 178 7.72 15.72 -9.99
N CYS A 179 7.23 15.25 -8.84
CA CYS A 179 6.33 15.97 -7.92
C CYS A 179 7.12 16.41 -6.69
N GLY A 180 6.65 17.44 -5.98
CA GLY A 180 7.36 18.04 -4.86
C GLY A 180 7.58 19.55 -5.02
N ASP A 181 7.88 20.24 -3.91
CA ASP A 181 7.98 21.72 -3.84
C ASP A 181 8.93 22.34 -4.89
N ASN A 182 9.92 21.61 -5.39
CA ASN A 182 10.93 22.09 -6.34
C ASN A 182 10.96 21.30 -7.67
N MET A 183 9.87 20.61 -8.02
CA MET A 183 9.80 19.74 -9.20
C MET A 183 8.84 20.27 -10.28
N SER A 184 8.85 19.65 -11.46
CA SER A 184 8.18 20.19 -12.66
C SER A 184 6.68 19.90 -12.77
N LEU A 185 6.14 18.90 -12.05
CA LEU A 185 4.73 18.47 -12.19
C LEU A 185 3.85 18.80 -10.99
N GLY A 186 4.46 19.04 -9.82
CA GLY A 186 3.74 19.21 -8.55
C GLY A 186 4.30 20.33 -7.68
N GLY A 187 4.00 20.29 -6.39
CA GLY A 187 4.46 21.23 -5.37
C GLY A 187 3.36 22.03 -4.68
N GLY A 188 3.75 22.82 -3.67
CA GLY A 188 2.84 23.70 -2.93
C GLY A 188 2.10 23.00 -1.79
N THR A 189 0.86 23.41 -1.50
CA THR A 189 0.10 22.85 -0.37
C THR A 189 -0.34 21.41 -0.67
N PRO A 190 -0.02 20.43 0.20
CA PRO A 190 -0.54 19.07 0.06
C PRO A 190 -2.07 19.02 -0.03
N ILE A 191 -2.61 18.08 -0.81
CA ILE A 191 -4.07 17.95 -0.99
C ILE A 191 -4.75 17.11 0.10
N ASN A 192 -4.00 16.23 0.77
CA ASN A 192 -4.47 15.34 1.84
C ASN A 192 -3.29 14.88 2.72
N SER A 193 -3.53 13.90 3.59
CA SER A 193 -2.53 13.40 4.53
C SER A 193 -1.44 12.56 3.84
N ILE A 194 -1.82 11.72 2.87
CA ILE A 194 -0.84 10.95 2.07
C ILE A 194 0.10 11.91 1.31
N ASP A 195 -0.44 12.97 0.69
CA ASP A 195 0.36 13.97 -0.03
C ASP A 195 1.29 14.74 0.92
N SER A 196 0.87 14.92 2.18
CA SER A 196 1.71 15.52 3.22
C SER A 196 2.87 14.60 3.62
N CYS A 197 2.64 13.29 3.69
CA CYS A 197 3.69 12.30 3.91
C CYS A 197 4.71 12.27 2.77
N CYS A 198 4.26 12.31 1.51
CA CYS A 198 5.15 12.39 0.35
C CYS A 198 6.00 13.67 0.38
N ARG A 199 5.41 14.82 0.73
CA ARG A 199 6.17 16.07 0.89
C ARG A 199 7.25 15.97 1.97
N ALA A 200 6.97 15.28 3.08
CA ALA A 200 7.96 15.03 4.12
C ALA A 200 9.07 14.09 3.65
N HIS A 201 8.73 13.08 2.85
CA HIS A 201 9.69 12.16 2.23
C HIS A 201 10.61 12.85 1.22
N ASP A 202 10.08 13.71 0.35
CA ASP A 202 10.89 14.52 -0.57
C ASP A 202 11.95 15.32 0.19
N ARG A 203 11.57 15.93 1.32
CA ARG A 203 12.47 16.69 2.19
C ARG A 203 13.49 15.80 2.90
N CYS A 204 13.08 14.58 3.27
CA CYS A 204 13.98 13.59 3.85
C CYS A 204 15.08 13.23 2.83
N TRP A 205 14.71 12.91 1.59
CA TRP A 205 15.67 12.65 0.52
C TRP A 205 16.59 13.84 0.21
N ILE A 206 16.08 15.09 0.27
CA ILE A 206 16.93 16.29 0.14
C ILE A 206 18.03 16.33 1.22
N ASN A 207 17.72 15.91 2.45
CA ASN A 207 18.65 15.99 3.57
C ASN A 207 19.61 14.79 3.67
N PHE A 208 19.14 13.58 3.33
CA PHE A 208 19.88 12.33 3.55
C PHE A 208 20.34 11.63 2.27
N GLY A 209 19.84 12.07 1.11
CA GLY A 209 20.14 11.50 -0.20
C GLY A 209 18.96 10.76 -0.82
N ASN A 210 18.88 10.81 -2.15
CA ASN A 210 17.85 10.11 -2.92
C ASN A 210 17.95 8.59 -2.70
N GLY A 211 16.81 7.97 -2.39
CA GLY A 211 16.74 6.53 -2.16
C GLY A 211 17.26 6.09 -0.80
N ASP A 212 17.41 7.01 0.16
CA ASP A 212 17.65 6.66 1.55
C ASP A 212 16.53 5.75 2.09
N LYS A 213 16.93 4.59 2.60
CA LYS A 213 15.98 3.54 3.01
C LYS A 213 15.22 3.89 4.28
N CYS A 214 15.80 4.71 5.16
CA CYS A 214 15.14 5.17 6.37
C CYS A 214 14.07 6.23 6.05
N CYS A 215 14.30 7.08 5.03
CA CYS A 215 13.28 7.94 4.46
C CYS A 215 12.12 7.10 3.89
N ASP A 216 12.42 6.05 3.11
CA ASP A 216 11.42 5.15 2.51
C ASP A 216 10.58 4.43 3.60
N LYS A 217 11.23 3.94 4.67
CA LYS A 217 10.55 3.37 5.86
C LYS A 217 9.63 4.38 6.52
N THR A 218 10.12 5.61 6.72
CA THR A 218 9.35 6.69 7.34
C THR A 218 8.12 7.05 6.51
N LEU A 219 8.25 7.07 5.17
CA LEU A 219 7.12 7.28 4.27
C LEU A 219 6.07 6.18 4.43
N ALA A 220 6.48 4.91 4.34
CA ALA A 220 5.59 3.76 4.48
C ALA A 220 4.80 3.81 5.81
N SER A 221 5.46 4.10 6.93
CA SER A 221 4.78 4.27 8.23
C SER A 221 3.88 5.52 8.29
N CYS A 222 4.26 6.62 7.63
CA CYS A 222 3.49 7.86 7.64
C CYS A 222 2.15 7.71 6.91
N ILE A 223 2.13 7.04 5.76
CA ILE A 223 0.91 6.86 4.96
C ILE A 223 -0.02 5.79 5.52
N ASP A 224 0.50 4.90 6.35
CA ASP A 224 -0.21 3.72 6.83
C ASP A 224 -1.56 3.99 7.54
N PRO A 225 -1.69 5.00 8.44
CA PRO A 225 -3.00 5.32 9.01
C PRO A 225 -4.02 5.82 7.97
N TYR A 226 -3.57 6.27 6.81
CA TYR A 226 -4.42 6.86 5.78
C TYR A 226 -4.79 5.89 4.66
N GLN A 227 -4.61 4.57 4.85
CA GLN A 227 -4.94 3.55 3.86
C GLN A 227 -6.29 3.81 3.17
N ASN A 228 -7.39 3.95 3.91
CA ASN A 228 -8.70 4.07 3.26
C ASN A 228 -9.02 5.50 2.79
N GLN A 229 -8.20 6.52 3.13
CA GLN A 229 -8.33 7.88 2.54
C GLN A 229 -8.12 7.82 1.01
N ASP A 230 -7.18 6.98 0.57
CA ASP A 230 -6.92 6.67 -0.83
C ASP A 230 -6.14 5.35 -0.92
N TYR A 231 -6.89 4.25 -0.96
CA TYR A 231 -6.36 2.89 -0.89
C TYR A 231 -5.34 2.59 -1.97
N TRP A 232 -5.57 3.07 -3.18
CA TRP A 232 -4.72 2.73 -4.31
C TRP A 232 -3.42 3.53 -4.32
N SER A 233 -3.45 4.79 -3.88
CA SER A 233 -2.23 5.55 -3.64
C SER A 233 -1.42 4.93 -2.49
N TRP A 234 -2.08 4.54 -1.39
CA TRP A 234 -1.42 3.81 -0.29
C TRP A 234 -0.75 2.52 -0.78
N LEU A 235 -1.46 1.72 -1.58
CA LEU A 235 -0.96 0.44 -2.10
C LEU A 235 0.23 0.64 -3.04
N GLN A 236 0.17 1.59 -3.97
CA GLN A 236 1.27 1.90 -4.88
C GLN A 236 2.51 2.36 -4.12
N ILE A 237 2.35 3.28 -3.15
CA ILE A 237 3.47 3.77 -2.35
C ILE A 237 4.09 2.64 -1.53
N ASN A 238 3.28 1.84 -0.82
CA ASN A 238 3.81 0.76 0.00
C ASN A 238 4.45 -0.36 -0.82
N SER A 239 3.84 -0.78 -1.93
CA SER A 239 4.46 -1.79 -2.80
C SER A 239 5.76 -1.31 -3.46
N TYR A 240 5.96 0.02 -3.58
CA TYR A 240 7.20 0.60 -4.09
C TYR A 240 8.30 0.77 -3.02
N PHE A 241 7.95 1.31 -1.85
CA PHE A 241 8.94 1.73 -0.84
C PHE A 241 9.11 0.75 0.32
N GLN A 242 8.05 0.05 0.73
CA GLN A 242 8.08 -0.84 1.90
C GLN A 242 9.12 -1.97 1.76
N PRO A 243 9.29 -2.64 0.59
CA PRO A 243 10.34 -3.64 0.42
C PRO A 243 11.76 -3.12 0.71
N ARG A 244 12.01 -1.83 0.47
CA ARG A 244 13.33 -1.20 0.70
C ARG A 244 13.46 -0.63 2.10
N GLY A 245 12.38 -0.11 2.66
CA GLY A 245 12.34 0.51 3.98
C GLY A 245 12.83 -0.42 5.10
N TRP A 246 12.63 -1.73 4.97
CA TRP A 246 13.10 -2.73 5.93
C TRP A 246 14.61 -2.87 6.07
N LEU A 247 15.35 -2.40 5.08
CA LEU A 247 16.82 -2.37 5.12
C LEU A 247 17.35 -1.14 5.88
N CYS A 248 16.45 -0.38 6.54
CA CYS A 248 16.71 0.49 7.68
C CYS A 248 16.30 -0.26 8.97
#